data_AF-A0A1G9LXP9-F1
#
_entry.id   AF-A0A1G9LXP9-F1
#
_cell.length_a   1.000
_cell.length_b   1.000
_cell.length_c   1.000
_cell.angle_alpha   90.00
_cell.angle_beta   90.00
_cell.angle_gamma   90.00
#
_symmetry.space_group_name_H-M   'P 1'
#
loop_
_entity.id
_entity.type
_entity.pdbx_description
1 polymer ?
#
loop_
_entity_poly.entity_id
_entity_poly.type
_entity_poly.pdbx_seq_one_letter_code
_entity_poly.pdbx_strand_id
1 'polypeptide(L)'
;MNMKNLKKISIFLPVLIMAFMVFAIPGLAESGEEISRDELSSQEFWELHREEAQEAIAENGSLKDNYRLAVSQANLGYVRETMEMIDEFADDFDVDKLEEEIDKELHLARMGSENILYMNYAAFYYSIIREPEEAAGYFARIIERDEGNVWPYNYKATLYIEELEDMDRAHEILKQALEIEDNDYTHLLRAYAYYESGSYIRALNSLRRGRAAMDDLEDIM
;
A
#
# COMPACT_ATOMS: atom_id res chain seq x y z
N MET A 1 -34.24 -44.44 -9.62
CA MET A 1 -34.09 -43.12 -10.27
C MET A 1 -34.15 -42.06 -9.17
N ASN A 2 -33.06 -41.86 -8.41
CA ASN A 2 -31.97 -40.86 -8.51
C ASN A 2 -32.29 -39.54 -7.78
N MET A 3 -31.64 -39.32 -6.62
CA MET A 3 -31.79 -38.19 -5.68
C MET A 3 -31.24 -36.83 -6.19
N LYS A 4 -31.09 -36.64 -7.51
CA LYS A 4 -30.43 -35.44 -8.07
C LYS A 4 -31.33 -34.21 -8.30
N ASN A 5 -32.62 -34.23 -7.90
CA ASN A 5 -33.57 -33.13 -8.19
C ASN A 5 -34.30 -32.53 -6.96
N LEU A 6 -33.66 -32.50 -5.78
CA LEU A 6 -34.14 -31.75 -4.61
C LEU A 6 -33.51 -30.35 -4.50
N LYS A 7 -33.28 -29.68 -5.64
CA LYS A 7 -33.04 -28.23 -5.69
C LYS A 7 -34.38 -27.52 -5.89
N LYS A 8 -35.00 -27.07 -4.80
CA LYS A 8 -35.80 -25.82 -4.67
C LYS A 8 -36.55 -25.79 -3.33
N ILE A 9 -36.43 -24.64 -2.67
CA ILE A 9 -37.29 -24.09 -1.60
C ILE A 9 -36.90 -24.47 -0.15
N SER A 10 -36.14 -23.58 0.50
CA SER A 10 -36.62 -22.73 1.60
C SER A 10 -35.56 -22.53 2.69
N ILE A 11 -34.84 -21.40 2.61
CA ILE A 11 -34.62 -20.56 3.79
C ILE A 11 -34.91 -19.13 3.33
N PHE A 12 -36.16 -18.71 3.52
CA PHE A 12 -36.47 -17.29 3.71
C PHE A 12 -35.72 -16.83 4.96
N LEU A 13 -34.84 -15.84 4.80
CA LEU A 13 -34.95 -14.52 5.43
C LEU A 13 -33.58 -13.80 5.43
N PRO A 14 -33.01 -13.40 4.28
CA PRO A 14 -31.98 -12.37 4.27
C PRO A 14 -32.65 -11.01 4.07
N VAL A 15 -32.68 -10.25 5.16
CA VAL A 15 -32.62 -8.79 5.27
C VAL A 15 -32.50 -8.07 3.93
N LEU A 16 -33.64 -7.96 3.25
CA LEU A 16 -34.01 -6.75 2.54
C LEU A 16 -34.18 -5.67 3.64
N ILE A 17 -33.69 -4.46 3.38
CA ILE A 17 -33.89 -3.22 4.17
C ILE A 17 -32.77 -2.91 5.19
N MET A 18 -31.57 -2.64 4.69
CA MET A 18 -30.80 -1.43 5.04
C MET A 18 -29.70 -1.23 4.00
N ALA A 19 -29.43 0.01 3.60
CA ALA A 19 -28.45 0.41 2.57
C ALA A 19 -28.86 0.22 1.09
N PHE A 20 -30.12 0.49 0.76
CA PHE A 20 -30.44 1.28 -0.44
C PHE A 20 -30.85 2.67 0.04
N MET A 21 -29.88 3.57 0.25
CA MET A 21 -30.16 5.01 0.33
C MET A 21 -28.95 5.93 0.07
N VAL A 22 -28.07 5.58 -0.88
CA VAL A 22 -27.26 6.60 -1.59
C VAL A 22 -27.14 6.18 -3.07
N PHE A 23 -28.04 6.77 -3.86
CA PHE A 23 -28.03 7.02 -5.30
C PHE A 23 -27.78 5.91 -6.34
N ALA A 24 -28.90 5.41 -6.89
CA ALA A 24 -29.08 5.36 -8.33
C ALA A 24 -29.77 6.67 -8.78
N ILE A 25 -29.02 7.62 -9.34
CA ILE A 25 -29.56 8.65 -10.23
C ILE A 25 -29.35 8.13 -11.66
N PRO A 26 -30.41 7.88 -12.45
CA PRO A 26 -30.26 7.61 -13.86
C PRO A 26 -30.05 8.96 -14.57
N GLY A 27 -28.79 9.26 -14.90
CA GLY A 27 -28.44 10.44 -15.69
C GLY A 27 -27.22 11.20 -15.17
N LEU A 28 -26.05 10.57 -15.17
CA LEU A 28 -24.79 11.27 -15.39
C LEU A 28 -23.88 10.35 -16.19
N ALA A 29 -23.79 10.66 -17.48
CA ALA A 29 -22.61 10.33 -18.26
C ALA A 29 -21.42 11.11 -17.66
N GLU A 30 -20.26 10.45 -17.58
CA GLU A 30 -18.94 11.07 -17.44
C GLU A 30 -18.78 12.10 -16.30
N SER A 31 -18.80 11.62 -15.07
CA SER A 31 -17.94 12.20 -14.02
C SER A 31 -17.62 11.09 -13.03
N GLY A 32 -16.43 10.49 -13.16
CA GLY A 32 -15.87 9.65 -12.09
C GLY A 32 -15.58 10.55 -10.89
N GLU A 33 -16.53 10.69 -9.98
CA GLU A 33 -16.25 11.22 -8.64
C GLU A 33 -15.49 10.14 -7.88
N GLU A 34 -14.18 10.32 -7.78
CA GLU A 34 -13.30 9.51 -6.94
C GLU A 34 -13.67 9.78 -5.47
N ILE A 35 -14.01 8.72 -4.72
CA ILE A 35 -14.45 8.83 -3.32
C ILE A 35 -13.31 9.42 -2.49
N SER A 36 -13.60 10.48 -1.73
CA SER A 36 -12.62 11.13 -0.86
C SER A 36 -12.26 10.24 0.32
N ARG A 37 -10.97 10.18 0.67
CA ARG A 37 -10.49 9.54 1.90
C ARG A 37 -11.17 10.07 3.17
N ASP A 38 -11.66 11.31 3.16
CA ASP A 38 -12.32 11.91 4.33
C ASP A 38 -13.62 11.17 4.75
N GLU A 39 -14.16 10.32 3.88
CA GLU A 39 -15.37 9.53 4.14
C GLU A 39 -15.10 8.09 4.60
N LEU A 40 -13.85 7.62 4.46
CA LEU A 40 -13.44 6.23 4.74
C LEU A 40 -12.34 6.18 5.79
N SER A 41 -12.28 5.11 6.58
CA SER A 41 -11.06 4.80 7.33
C SER A 41 -9.90 4.50 6.37
N SER A 42 -8.65 4.64 6.83
CA SER A 42 -7.47 4.30 6.00
C SER A 42 -7.55 2.86 5.46
N GLN A 43 -7.95 1.91 6.31
CA GLN A 43 -8.12 0.52 5.90
C GLN A 43 -9.20 0.37 4.81
N GLU A 44 -10.39 0.94 5.01
CA GLU A 44 -11.48 0.86 4.01
C GLU A 44 -11.09 1.51 2.68
N PHE A 45 -10.36 2.63 2.74
CA PHE A 45 -9.85 3.31 1.55
C PHE A 45 -8.93 2.36 0.75
N TRP A 46 -7.90 1.80 1.39
CA TRP A 46 -6.96 0.96 0.66
C TRP A 46 -7.57 -0.38 0.21
N GLU A 47 -8.50 -0.95 0.98
CA GLU A 47 -9.27 -2.14 0.58
C GLU A 47 -10.09 -1.87 -0.69
N LEU A 48 -10.80 -0.74 -0.75
CA LEU A 48 -11.54 -0.32 -1.95
C LEU A 48 -10.60 -0.20 -3.17
N HIS A 49 -9.47 0.50 -3.02
CA HIS A 49 -8.52 0.66 -4.11
C HIS A 49 -7.88 -0.67 -4.55
N ARG A 50 -7.69 -1.61 -3.63
CA ARG A 50 -7.23 -2.98 -3.92
C ARG A 50 -8.27 -3.75 -4.73
N GLU A 51 -9.53 -3.75 -4.31
CA GLU A 51 -10.61 -4.48 -4.98
C GLU A 51 -10.86 -3.94 -6.39
N GLU A 52 -10.95 -2.62 -6.56
CA GLU A 52 -11.12 -2.00 -7.88
C GLU A 52 -9.96 -2.34 -8.83
N ALA A 53 -8.72 -2.35 -8.33
CA ALA A 53 -7.57 -2.73 -9.14
C ALA A 53 -7.61 -4.21 -9.55
N GLN A 54 -8.00 -5.11 -8.64
CA GLN A 54 -8.15 -6.54 -8.93
C GLN A 54 -9.23 -6.79 -10.00
N GLU A 55 -10.37 -6.09 -9.92
CA GLU A 55 -11.43 -6.17 -10.92
C GLU A 55 -10.93 -5.70 -12.29
N ALA A 56 -10.24 -4.56 -12.36
CA ALA A 56 -9.67 -4.04 -13.60
C ALA A 56 -8.67 -5.02 -14.23
N ILE A 57 -7.78 -5.61 -13.42
CA ILE A 57 -6.80 -6.62 -13.84
C ILE A 57 -7.48 -7.87 -14.41
N ALA A 58 -8.53 -8.35 -13.76
CA ALA A 58 -9.26 -9.55 -14.17
C ALA A 58 -9.95 -9.40 -15.54
N GLU A 59 -10.33 -8.17 -15.92
CA GLU A 59 -10.98 -7.91 -17.21
C GLU A 59 -9.97 -7.74 -18.34
N ASN A 60 -9.04 -6.79 -18.20
CA ASN A 60 -7.94 -6.49 -19.14
C ASN A 60 -7.08 -5.34 -18.58
N GLY A 61 -6.47 -5.54 -17.41
CA GLY A 61 -5.79 -4.46 -16.68
C GLY A 61 -4.62 -3.80 -17.41
N SER A 62 -4.37 -2.56 -17.04
CA SER A 62 -3.21 -1.76 -17.43
C SER A 62 -2.04 -1.88 -16.45
N LEU A 63 -0.89 -1.29 -16.78
CA LEU A 63 0.25 -1.25 -15.86
C LEU A 63 -0.09 -0.42 -14.62
N LYS A 64 -0.87 0.65 -14.81
CA LYS A 64 -1.44 1.47 -13.72
C LYS A 64 -2.33 0.67 -12.78
N ASP A 65 -3.09 -0.32 -13.26
CA ASP A 65 -3.95 -1.12 -12.38
C ASP A 65 -3.12 -2.05 -11.49
N ASN A 66 -2.07 -2.68 -12.04
CA ASN A 66 -1.09 -3.42 -11.25
C ASN A 66 -0.38 -2.50 -10.24
N TYR A 67 0.00 -1.30 -10.66
CA TYR A 67 0.61 -0.31 -9.78
C TYR A 67 -0.33 0.12 -8.65
N ARG A 68 -1.62 0.36 -8.96
CA ARG A 68 -2.65 0.64 -7.96
C ARG A 68 -2.77 -0.50 -6.96
N LEU A 69 -2.75 -1.73 -7.43
CA LEU A 69 -2.84 -2.91 -6.59
C LEU A 69 -1.64 -3.00 -5.64
N ALA A 70 -0.42 -2.88 -6.15
CA ALA A 70 0.81 -2.89 -5.37
C ALA A 70 0.82 -1.78 -4.31
N VAL A 71 0.47 -0.55 -4.68
CA VAL A 71 0.39 0.59 -3.75
C VAL A 71 -0.65 0.35 -2.65
N SER A 72 -1.80 -0.22 -3.00
CA SER A 72 -2.88 -0.50 -2.04
C SER A 72 -2.48 -1.61 -1.07
N GLN A 73 -1.88 -2.68 -1.59
CA GLN A 73 -1.38 -3.79 -0.78
C GLN A 73 -0.24 -3.37 0.15
N ALA A 74 0.67 -2.55 -0.34
CA ALA A 74 1.74 -1.95 0.46
C ALA A 74 1.17 -1.17 1.66
N ASN A 75 0.16 -0.33 1.42
CA ASN A 75 -0.48 0.45 2.49
C ASN A 75 -1.36 -0.38 3.44
N LEU A 76 -1.76 -1.59 3.05
CA LEU A 76 -2.48 -2.56 3.90
C LEU A 76 -1.54 -3.51 4.65
N GLY A 77 -0.26 -3.54 4.28
CA GLY A 77 0.72 -4.43 4.88
C GLY A 77 0.77 -5.84 4.32
N TYR A 78 0.21 -6.05 3.13
CA TYR A 78 0.32 -7.30 2.39
C TYR A 78 1.70 -7.41 1.72
N VAL A 79 2.76 -7.40 2.55
CA VAL A 79 4.16 -7.34 2.09
C VAL A 79 4.49 -8.53 1.20
N ARG A 80 4.10 -9.75 1.61
CA ARG A 80 4.36 -10.98 0.86
C ARG A 80 3.69 -10.93 -0.51
N GLU A 81 2.40 -10.63 -0.54
CA GLU A 81 1.62 -10.56 -1.78
C GLU A 81 2.12 -9.46 -2.71
N THR A 82 2.54 -8.32 -2.15
CA THR A 82 3.12 -7.21 -2.93
C THR A 82 4.43 -7.65 -3.59
N MET A 83 5.31 -8.35 -2.85
CA MET A 83 6.59 -8.83 -3.37
C MET A 83 6.41 -9.90 -4.45
N GLU A 84 5.50 -10.87 -4.24
CA GLU A 84 5.17 -11.89 -5.23
C GLU A 84 4.65 -11.25 -6.53
N MET A 85 3.76 -10.26 -6.43
CA MET A 85 3.29 -9.53 -7.62
C MET A 85 4.42 -8.76 -8.32
N ILE A 86 5.28 -8.09 -7.55
CA ILE A 86 6.41 -7.36 -8.14
C ILE A 86 7.31 -8.32 -8.90
N ASP A 87 7.62 -9.49 -8.35
CA ASP A 87 8.45 -10.51 -9.03
C ASP A 87 7.80 -11.00 -10.34
N GLU A 88 6.49 -11.24 -10.34
CA GLU A 88 5.75 -11.69 -11.54
C GLU A 88 5.82 -10.69 -12.71
N PHE A 89 5.86 -9.39 -12.42
CA PHE A 89 5.85 -8.34 -13.45
C PHE A 89 7.19 -7.58 -13.58
N ALA A 90 8.20 -7.90 -12.78
CA ALA A 90 9.48 -7.16 -12.73
C ALA A 90 10.21 -7.16 -14.07
N ASP A 91 10.25 -8.30 -14.76
CA ASP A 91 10.96 -8.45 -16.03
C ASP A 91 10.31 -7.65 -17.19
N ASP A 92 9.00 -7.42 -17.11
CA ASP A 92 8.20 -6.69 -18.10
C ASP A 92 7.85 -5.26 -17.65
N PHE A 93 8.38 -4.81 -16.51
CA PHE A 93 8.06 -3.51 -15.94
C PHE A 93 8.75 -2.37 -16.72
N ASP A 94 7.95 -1.53 -17.36
CA ASP A 94 8.40 -0.37 -18.13
C ASP A 94 8.04 0.92 -17.38
N VAL A 95 9.07 1.59 -16.86
CA VAL A 95 8.89 2.80 -16.04
C VAL A 95 8.40 3.99 -16.85
N ASP A 96 8.82 4.11 -18.13
CA ASP A 96 8.40 5.20 -19.01
C ASP A 96 6.91 5.04 -19.34
N LYS A 97 6.49 3.80 -19.60
CA LYS A 97 5.08 3.46 -19.79
C LYS A 97 4.26 3.70 -18.53
N LEU A 98 4.78 3.35 -17.35
CA LEU A 98 4.11 3.65 -16.09
C LEU A 98 3.92 5.17 -15.96
N GLU A 99 4.98 5.96 -16.13
CA GLU A 99 4.91 7.42 -16.05
C GLU A 99 3.84 7.99 -16.99
N GLU A 100 3.75 7.50 -18.23
CA GLU A 100 2.69 7.90 -19.17
C GLU A 100 1.28 7.58 -18.63
N GLU A 101 1.06 6.39 -18.07
CA GLU A 101 -0.25 5.98 -17.56
C GLU A 101 -0.67 6.71 -16.27
N ILE A 102 0.30 7.16 -15.44
CA ILE A 102 0.06 7.88 -14.18
C ILE A 102 0.39 9.38 -14.20
N ASP A 103 0.69 9.96 -15.38
CA ASP A 103 1.12 11.37 -15.53
C ASP A 103 0.15 12.35 -14.87
N LYS A 104 -1.15 12.12 -15.03
CA LYS A 104 -2.19 12.96 -14.41
C LYS A 104 -2.07 12.96 -12.88
N GLU A 105 -1.93 11.79 -12.27
CA GLU A 105 -1.81 11.66 -10.82
C GLU A 105 -0.50 12.28 -10.30
N LEU A 106 0.62 12.05 -11.00
CA LEU A 106 1.91 12.68 -10.69
C LEU A 106 1.83 14.21 -10.79
N HIS A 107 1.21 14.72 -11.86
CA HIS A 107 1.00 16.15 -12.04
C HIS A 107 0.18 16.75 -10.89
N LEU A 108 -0.94 16.12 -10.52
CA LEU A 108 -1.78 16.60 -9.43
C LEU A 108 -1.06 16.54 -8.08
N ALA A 109 -0.29 15.48 -7.82
CA ALA A 109 0.52 15.36 -6.61
C ALA A 109 1.58 16.47 -6.51
N ARG A 110 2.26 16.80 -7.62
CA ARG A 110 3.24 17.91 -7.73
C ARG A 110 2.58 19.28 -7.54
N MET A 111 1.33 19.44 -7.99
CA MET A 111 0.54 20.67 -7.79
C MET A 111 -0.03 20.83 -6.37
N GLY A 112 0.30 19.91 -5.45
CA GLY A 112 -0.14 19.99 -4.07
C GLY A 112 -1.51 19.36 -3.82
N SER A 113 -1.94 18.40 -4.65
CA SER A 113 -3.11 17.60 -4.33
C SER A 113 -2.95 16.93 -2.96
N GLU A 114 -4.04 16.93 -2.19
CA GLU A 114 -4.14 16.25 -0.89
C GLU A 114 -4.75 14.84 -1.04
N ASN A 115 -5.01 14.37 -2.27
CA ASN A 115 -5.43 13.01 -2.53
C ASN A 115 -4.29 12.04 -2.17
N ILE A 116 -4.55 11.16 -1.19
CA ILE A 116 -3.53 10.25 -0.67
C ILE A 116 -3.08 9.19 -1.67
N LEU A 117 -3.97 8.77 -2.59
CA LEU A 117 -3.61 7.84 -3.66
C LEU A 117 -2.56 8.48 -4.56
N TYR A 118 -2.78 9.72 -4.98
CA TYR A 118 -1.85 10.41 -5.88
C TYR A 118 -0.51 10.69 -5.19
N MET A 119 -0.53 11.03 -3.90
CA MET A 119 0.71 11.17 -3.13
C MET A 119 1.44 9.83 -3.00
N ASN A 120 0.73 8.71 -2.79
CA ASN A 120 1.36 7.39 -2.76
C ASN A 120 1.92 7.00 -4.13
N TYR A 121 1.18 7.26 -5.21
CA TYR A 121 1.68 7.06 -6.56
C TYR A 121 2.96 7.83 -6.79
N ALA A 122 3.04 9.09 -6.37
CA ALA A 122 4.26 9.86 -6.45
C ALA A 122 5.37 9.28 -5.57
N ALA A 123 5.08 8.94 -4.30
CA ALA A 123 6.07 8.40 -3.37
C ALA A 123 6.75 7.13 -3.91
N PHE A 124 5.96 6.14 -4.33
CA PHE A 124 6.49 4.89 -4.88
C PHE A 124 7.15 5.09 -6.25
N TYR A 125 6.64 5.99 -7.09
CA TYR A 125 7.24 6.29 -8.38
C TYR A 125 8.65 6.86 -8.21
N TYR A 126 8.80 7.85 -7.32
CA TYR A 126 10.10 8.44 -7.01
C TYR A 126 11.06 7.44 -6.35
N SER A 127 10.57 6.49 -5.54
CA SER A 127 11.40 5.36 -5.08
C SER A 127 11.89 4.48 -6.23
N ILE A 128 11.02 4.15 -7.19
CA ILE A 128 11.36 3.30 -8.34
C ILE A 128 12.44 3.96 -9.21
N ILE A 129 12.32 5.26 -9.48
CA ILE A 129 13.29 6.01 -10.28
C ILE A 129 14.51 6.49 -9.49
N ARG A 130 14.63 6.10 -8.21
CA ARG A 130 15.76 6.41 -7.32
C ARG A 130 15.98 7.90 -7.07
N GLU A 131 14.89 8.59 -6.77
CA GLU A 131 14.88 9.98 -6.27
C GLU A 131 14.37 9.96 -4.81
N PRO A 132 15.21 9.51 -3.85
CA PRO A 132 14.79 9.18 -2.50
C PRO A 132 14.35 10.40 -1.67
N GLU A 133 14.88 11.60 -1.93
CA GLU A 133 14.45 12.82 -1.25
C GLU A 133 13.01 13.20 -1.61
N GLU A 134 12.64 13.12 -2.89
CA GLU A 134 11.30 13.34 -3.40
C GLU A 134 10.33 12.32 -2.81
N ALA A 135 10.69 11.04 -2.86
CA ALA A 135 9.90 9.96 -2.27
C ALA A 135 9.68 10.17 -0.76
N ALA A 136 10.74 10.49 -0.01
CA ALA A 136 10.66 10.77 1.42
C ALA A 136 9.80 12.01 1.73
N GLY A 137 9.80 13.01 0.84
CA GLY A 137 8.93 14.18 0.91
C GLY A 137 7.45 13.82 0.76
N TYR A 138 7.10 12.97 -0.21
CA TYR A 138 5.72 12.49 -0.35
C TYR A 138 5.29 11.60 0.81
N PHE A 139 6.13 10.68 1.28
CA PHE A 139 5.81 9.88 2.47
C PHE A 139 5.61 10.74 3.72
N ALA A 140 6.34 11.85 3.88
CA ALA A 140 6.08 12.80 4.96
C ALA A 140 4.68 13.42 4.87
N ARG A 141 4.24 13.84 3.68
CA ARG A 141 2.89 14.39 3.46
C ARG A 141 1.80 13.33 3.66
N ILE A 142 2.05 12.08 3.25
CA ILE A 142 1.14 10.95 3.50
C ILE A 142 0.98 10.73 5.00
N ILE A 143 2.07 10.71 5.76
CA ILE A 143 2.06 10.55 7.22
C ILE A 143 1.24 11.65 7.91
N GLU A 144 1.37 12.91 7.48
CA GLU A 144 0.58 14.02 8.03
C GLU A 144 -0.93 13.85 7.82
N ARG A 145 -1.31 13.12 6.77
CA ARG A 145 -2.72 12.82 6.46
C ARG A 145 -3.17 11.51 7.07
N ASP A 146 -2.29 10.52 7.18
CA ASP A 146 -2.57 9.15 7.62
C ASP A 146 -1.67 8.73 8.77
N GLU A 147 -1.73 9.51 9.86
CA GLU A 147 -0.84 9.32 11.01
C GLU A 147 -0.97 7.95 11.68
N GLY A 148 -2.11 7.27 11.50
CA GLY A 148 -2.38 5.95 12.05
C GLY A 148 -1.93 4.78 11.18
N ASN A 149 -1.43 5.04 9.97
CA ASN A 149 -0.90 3.99 9.11
C ASN A 149 0.62 3.85 9.30
N VAL A 150 1.05 2.68 9.77
CA VAL A 150 2.47 2.39 10.05
C VAL A 150 3.32 2.25 8.78
N TRP A 151 2.72 1.89 7.65
CA TRP A 151 3.46 1.53 6.43
C TRP A 151 4.21 2.71 5.78
N PRO A 152 3.61 3.90 5.61
CA PRO A 152 4.34 5.09 5.15
C PRO A 152 5.59 5.44 5.99
N TYR A 153 5.56 5.18 7.31
CA TYR A 153 6.74 5.36 8.16
C TYR A 153 7.82 4.33 7.83
N ASN A 154 7.45 3.07 7.64
CA ASN A 154 8.38 1.99 7.28
C ASN A 154 9.05 2.26 5.93
N TYR A 155 8.30 2.69 4.91
CA TYR A 155 8.85 3.03 3.59
C TYR A 155 9.77 4.23 3.66
N LYS A 156 9.35 5.29 4.34
CA LYS A 156 10.20 6.47 4.56
C LYS A 156 11.49 6.10 5.27
N ALA A 157 11.44 5.29 6.34
CA ALA A 157 12.63 4.83 7.03
C ALA A 157 13.57 4.02 6.13
N THR A 158 13.02 3.18 5.25
CA THR A 158 13.81 2.39 4.30
C THR A 158 14.65 3.29 3.38
N LEU A 159 14.05 4.37 2.84
CA LEU A 159 14.80 5.36 2.05
C LEU A 159 15.97 5.97 2.84
N TYR A 160 15.76 6.27 4.13
CA TYR A 160 16.80 6.80 5.00
C TYR A 160 17.92 5.79 5.30
N ILE A 161 17.61 4.50 5.32
CA ILE A 161 18.58 3.44 5.58
C ILE A 161 19.42 3.18 4.32
N GLU A 162 18.77 2.94 3.19
CA GLU A 162 19.41 2.36 1.99
C GLU A 162 19.97 3.41 1.04
N GLU A 163 19.31 4.57 0.93
CA GLU A 163 19.61 5.55 -0.14
C GLU A 163 20.15 6.87 0.39
N LEU A 164 19.59 7.38 1.49
CA LEU A 164 20.04 8.65 2.10
C LEU A 164 21.11 8.44 3.19
N GLU A 165 21.36 7.19 3.59
CA GLU A 165 22.38 6.79 4.57
C GLU A 165 22.34 7.56 5.92
N ASP A 166 21.15 7.95 6.38
CA ASP A 166 20.93 8.68 7.64
C ASP A 166 20.16 7.81 8.65
N MET A 167 20.95 6.98 9.34
CA MET A 167 20.48 5.99 10.32
C MET A 167 19.82 6.63 11.55
N ASP A 168 20.27 7.82 11.96
CA ASP A 168 19.68 8.52 13.11
C ASP A 168 18.22 8.88 12.80
N ARG A 169 17.98 9.41 11.60
CA ARG A 169 16.65 9.74 11.13
C ARG A 169 15.80 8.51 10.88
N ALA A 170 16.36 7.46 10.29
CA ALA A 170 15.67 6.17 10.15
C ALA A 170 15.20 5.62 11.51
N HIS A 171 16.07 5.65 12.53
CA HIS A 171 15.72 5.19 13.88
C HIS A 171 14.62 6.03 14.53
N GLU A 172 14.61 7.36 14.32
CA GLU A 172 13.53 8.22 14.80
C GLU A 172 12.19 7.87 14.15
N ILE A 173 12.17 7.72 12.81
CA ILE A 173 10.96 7.36 12.06
C ILE A 173 10.43 5.99 12.48
N LEU A 174 11.30 4.98 12.61
CA LEU A 174 10.91 3.64 13.07
C LEU A 174 10.43 3.63 14.51
N LYS A 175 10.92 4.53 15.35
CA LYS A 175 10.40 4.71 16.70
C LYS A 175 8.97 5.24 16.65
N GLN A 176 8.68 6.23 15.82
CA GLN A 176 7.32 6.76 15.62
C GLN A 176 6.37 5.67 15.10
N ALA A 177 6.81 4.87 14.14
CA ALA A 177 6.06 3.71 13.64
C ALA A 177 5.65 2.75 14.78
N LEU A 178 6.59 2.44 15.69
CA LEU A 178 6.33 1.56 16.84
C LEU A 178 5.47 2.19 17.94
N GLU A 179 5.29 3.51 17.94
CA GLU A 179 4.34 4.20 18.82
C GLU A 179 2.90 4.05 18.30
N ILE A 180 2.72 3.81 16.99
CA ILE A 180 1.43 3.52 16.35
C ILE A 180 1.05 2.06 16.56
N GLU A 181 1.93 1.14 16.16
CA GLU A 181 1.70 -0.30 16.19
C GLU A 181 2.99 -1.08 16.46
N ASP A 182 2.93 -2.11 17.31
CA ASP A 182 4.05 -3.05 17.50
C ASP A 182 4.14 -4.00 16.29
N ASN A 183 4.73 -3.51 15.20
CA ASN A 183 4.77 -4.18 13.91
C ASN A 183 6.10 -4.92 13.67
N ASP A 184 6.02 -6.18 13.21
CA ASP A 184 7.19 -7.05 13.02
C ASP A 184 8.12 -6.54 11.91
N TYR A 185 7.58 -6.01 10.81
CA TYR A 185 8.36 -5.44 9.72
C TYR A 185 9.13 -4.18 10.18
N THR A 186 8.49 -3.34 10.99
CA THR A 186 9.16 -2.18 11.61
C THR A 186 10.33 -2.62 12.50
N HIS A 187 10.19 -3.71 13.27
CA HIS A 187 11.31 -4.24 14.05
C HIS A 187 12.43 -4.83 13.17
N LEU A 188 12.08 -5.43 12.03
CA LEU A 188 13.06 -5.93 11.06
C LEU A 188 13.88 -4.79 10.47
N LEU A 189 13.24 -3.73 9.98
CA LEU A 189 13.92 -2.52 9.49
C LEU A 189 14.81 -1.89 10.58
N ARG A 190 14.32 -1.85 11.83
CA ARG A 190 15.13 -1.34 12.95
C ARG A 190 16.32 -2.23 13.25
N ALA A 191 16.19 -3.54 13.09
CA ALA A 191 17.30 -4.47 13.23
C ALA A 191 18.36 -4.22 12.17
N TYR A 192 17.94 -4.02 10.91
CA TYR A 192 18.82 -3.72 9.80
C TYR A 192 19.55 -2.38 9.99
N ALA A 193 18.84 -1.30 10.34
CA ALA A 193 19.48 -0.01 10.66
C ALA A 193 20.50 -0.12 11.82
N TYR A 194 20.20 -0.92 12.85
CA TYR A 194 21.17 -1.18 13.92
C TYR A 194 22.37 -2.02 13.47
N TYR A 195 22.18 -2.91 12.51
CA TYR A 195 23.25 -3.72 11.95
C TYR A 195 24.21 -2.85 11.14
N GLU A 196 23.67 -2.01 10.23
CA GLU A 196 24.44 -1.07 9.40
C GLU A 196 25.23 -0.06 10.25
N SER A 197 24.65 0.40 11.36
CA SER A 197 25.35 1.28 12.32
C SER A 197 26.33 0.55 13.27
N GLY A 198 26.55 -0.76 13.10
CA GLY A 198 27.46 -1.59 13.92
C GLY A 198 26.96 -1.88 15.34
N SER A 199 25.70 -1.58 15.64
CA SER A 199 25.05 -1.81 16.94
C SER A 199 24.48 -3.24 17.06
N TYR A 200 25.32 -4.26 16.88
CA TYR A 200 24.89 -5.67 16.75
C TYR A 200 23.99 -6.21 17.87
N ILE A 201 24.21 -5.81 19.13
CA ILE A 201 23.34 -6.25 20.25
C ILE A 201 21.91 -5.69 20.09
N ARG A 202 21.79 -4.43 19.64
CA ARG A 202 20.48 -3.81 19.38
C ARG A 202 19.83 -4.39 18.13
N ALA A 203 20.64 -4.70 17.11
CA ALA A 203 20.20 -5.41 15.92
C ALA A 203 19.57 -6.75 16.29
N LEU A 204 20.29 -7.60 17.04
CA LEU A 204 19.80 -8.90 17.47
C LEU A 204 18.51 -8.80 18.31
N ASN A 205 18.43 -7.82 19.21
CA ASN A 205 17.23 -7.61 20.03
C ASN A 205 16.00 -7.20 19.19
N SER A 206 16.21 -6.40 18.15
CA SER A 206 15.14 -5.98 17.24
C SER A 206 14.76 -7.11 16.29
N LEU A 207 15.74 -7.85 15.76
CA LEU A 207 15.51 -9.00 14.88
C LEU A 207 14.67 -10.08 15.57
N ARG A 208 14.90 -10.31 16.87
CA ARG A 208 14.08 -11.24 17.66
C ARG A 208 12.60 -10.86 17.69
N ARG A 209 12.29 -9.56 17.60
CA ARG A 209 10.91 -9.06 17.54
C ARG A 209 10.38 -9.14 16.11
N GLY A 210 11.15 -8.70 15.12
CA GLY A 210 10.78 -8.77 13.70
C GLY A 210 10.97 -10.14 13.05
N ARG A 211 11.00 -11.23 13.83
CA ARG A 211 11.35 -12.56 13.31
C ARG A 211 10.30 -13.08 12.34
N ALA A 212 9.02 -12.86 12.61
CA ALA A 212 7.96 -13.33 11.71
C ALA A 212 8.09 -12.68 10.33
N ALA A 213 8.35 -11.37 10.27
CA ALA A 213 8.59 -10.66 9.02
C ALA A 213 9.86 -11.17 8.28
N MET A 214 10.92 -11.54 9.02
CA MET A 214 12.12 -12.15 8.43
C MET A 214 11.80 -13.52 7.82
N ASP A 215 11.13 -14.38 8.59
CA ASP A 215 10.72 -15.72 8.15
C ASP A 215 9.81 -15.61 6.90
N ASP A 216 8.91 -14.61 6.85
CA ASP A 216 8.03 -14.35 5.71
C ASP A 216 8.78 -13.96 4.43
N LEU A 217 9.84 -13.16 4.55
CA LEU A 217 10.66 -12.74 3.40
C LEU A 217 11.62 -13.85 2.94
N GLU A 218 12.16 -14.65 3.85
CA GLU A 218 13.03 -15.78 3.50
C GLU A 218 12.31 -16.84 2.63
N ASP A 219 10.99 -16.99 2.78
CA ASP A 219 10.20 -17.94 2.00
C ASP A 219 10.03 -17.52 0.52
N ILE A 220 10.22 -16.25 0.19
CA ILE A 220 9.96 -15.67 -1.14
C ILE A 220 11.22 -15.21 -1.88
N MET A 221 12.40 -15.30 -1.27
CA MET A 221 13.71 -14.98 -1.86
C MET A 221 14.51 -16.23 -2.28
#